data_AF-A0A5C6V9D6-F1
#
_entry.id   AF-A0A5C6V9D6-F1
#
_cell.length_a   1.000
_cell.length_b   1.000
_cell.length_c   1.000
_cell.angle_alpha   90.00
_cell.angle_beta   90.00
_cell.angle_gamma   90.00
#
_symmetry.space_group_name_H-M   'P 1'
#
loop_
_entity.id
_entity.type
_entity.pdbx_description
1 polymer ?
#
loop_
_entity_poly.entity_id
_entity_poly.type
_entity_poly.pdbx_seq_one_letter_code
_entity_poly.pdbx_strand_id
1 'polypeptide(L)'
;MATLKYIRTKEGEIIAFPEYKCHAEYAHLNPISAGFIEMYHDESGHLRFRCFGESVSLKIVSKEREDTELLNKKIVKKELYSFF
;
A
#
# COMPACT_ATOMS: atom_id res chain seq x y z
N MET A 1 7.94 -10.69 -9.99
CA MET A 1 7.65 -9.72 -8.91
C MET A 1 6.20 -9.31 -9.09
N ALA A 2 5.39 -9.42 -8.05
CA ALA A 2 4.00 -8.96 -8.11
C ALA A 2 3.97 -7.53 -7.56
N THR A 3 3.64 -6.58 -8.42
CA THR A 3 3.38 -5.19 -8.03
C THR A 3 1.89 -5.01 -7.88
N LEU A 4 1.47 -4.37 -6.80
CA LEU A 4 0.10 -3.93 -6.59
C LEU A 4 0.06 -2.41 -6.69
N LYS A 5 -1.13 -1.86 -6.93
CA LYS A 5 -1.39 -0.44 -6.73
C LYS A 5 -2.06 -0.24 -5.39
N TYR A 6 -1.95 0.96 -4.82
CA TYR A 6 -2.65 1.28 -3.59
C TYR A 6 -3.09 2.75 -3.53
N ILE A 7 -4.06 3.00 -2.67
CA ILE A 7 -4.38 4.34 -2.15
C ILE A 7 -4.35 4.31 -0.62
N ARG A 8 -4.08 5.48 -0.01
CA ARG A 8 -4.24 5.71 1.43
C ARG A 8 -5.31 6.77 1.67
N THR A 9 -6.29 6.48 2.49
CA THR A 9 -7.34 7.43 2.90
C THR A 9 -6.87 8.33 4.06
N LYS A 10 -7.62 9.39 4.36
CA LYS A 10 -7.34 10.30 5.49
C LYS A 10 -7.36 9.58 6.83
N GLU A 11 -8.16 8.52 6.94
CA GLU A 11 -8.34 7.69 8.12
C GLU A 11 -7.17 6.72 8.33
N GLY A 12 -6.17 6.73 7.44
CA GLY A 12 -5.01 5.83 7.53
C GLY A 12 -5.33 4.41 7.08
N GLU A 13 -6.32 4.23 6.21
CA GLU A 13 -6.60 2.96 5.56
C GLU A 13 -5.83 2.84 4.26
N ILE A 14 -5.13 1.71 4.05
CA ILE A 14 -4.48 1.39 2.78
C ILE A 14 -5.35 0.36 2.08
N ILE A 15 -5.75 0.68 0.86
CA ILE A 15 -6.50 -0.20 -0.02
C ILE A 15 -5.57 -0.58 -1.16
N ALA A 16 -5.15 -1.85 -1.18
CA ALA A 16 -4.32 -2.42 -2.24
C ALA A 16 -5.21 -3.10 -3.30
N PHE A 17 -4.84 -2.97 -4.56
CA PHE A 17 -5.59 -3.51 -5.69
C PHE A 17 -4.67 -3.88 -6.87
N PRO A 18 -5.13 -4.75 -7.78
CA PRO A 18 -4.33 -5.19 -8.93
C PRO A 18 -3.95 -4.06 -9.89
N GLU A 19 -2.86 -4.22 -10.63
CA GLU A 19 -2.34 -3.21 -11.56
C GLU A 19 -3.29 -2.84 -12.70
N TYR A 20 -4.18 -3.75 -13.12
CA TYR A 20 -5.13 -3.46 -14.19
C TYR A 20 -6.19 -2.42 -13.78
N LYS A 21 -6.35 -2.17 -12.48
CA LYS A 21 -7.23 -1.10 -11.99
C LYS A 21 -6.52 0.25 -11.96
N CYS A 22 -7.29 1.32 -12.17
CA CYS A 22 -6.80 2.68 -12.15
C CYS A 22 -7.06 3.33 -10.78
N HIS A 23 -6.12 4.14 -10.28
CA HIS A 23 -6.32 4.88 -9.03
C HIS A 23 -7.52 5.84 -9.12
N ALA A 24 -7.85 6.34 -10.31
CA ALA A 24 -9.03 7.19 -10.53
C ALA A 24 -10.35 6.51 -10.10
N GLU A 25 -10.45 5.19 -10.19
CA GLU A 25 -11.64 4.44 -9.73
C GLU A 25 -11.88 4.63 -8.22
N TYR A 26 -10.81 4.95 -7.47
CA TYR A 26 -10.83 5.13 -6.02
C TYR A 26 -10.80 6.61 -5.61
N ALA A 27 -10.95 7.56 -6.55
CA ALA A 27 -10.94 8.99 -6.27
C ALA A 27 -12.01 9.43 -5.26
N HIS A 28 -13.17 8.75 -5.28
CA HIS A 28 -14.30 9.01 -4.39
C HIS A 28 -13.97 8.78 -2.89
N LEU A 29 -12.89 8.05 -2.59
CA LEU A 29 -12.42 7.78 -1.23
C LEU A 29 -11.51 8.90 -0.69
N ASN A 30 -11.33 9.99 -1.44
CA ASN A 30 -10.51 11.16 -1.07
C ASN A 30 -9.10 10.77 -0.57
N PRO A 31 -8.32 10.01 -1.36
CA PRO A 31 -7.02 9.54 -0.93
C PRO A 31 -6.02 10.69 -0.73
N ILE A 32 -5.16 10.55 0.28
CA ILE A 32 -4.09 11.50 0.62
C ILE A 32 -2.73 11.11 0.06
N SER A 33 -2.56 9.84 -0.30
CA SER A 33 -1.39 9.33 -1.03
C SER A 33 -1.79 8.10 -1.84
N ALA A 34 -1.03 7.84 -2.90
CA ALA A 34 -1.24 6.67 -3.75
C ALA A 34 0.03 6.34 -4.52
N GLY A 35 0.18 5.08 -4.89
CA GLY A 35 1.32 4.62 -5.66
C GLY A 35 1.25 3.12 -5.90
N PHE A 36 2.42 2.50 -5.85
CA PHE A 36 2.63 1.08 -6.08
C PHE A 36 3.19 0.41 -4.83
N ILE A 37 2.89 -0.88 -4.68
CA ILE A 37 3.43 -1.74 -3.62
C ILE A 37 4.31 -2.79 -4.30
N GLU A 38 5.56 -2.86 -3.86
CA GLU A 38 6.47 -3.96 -4.14
C GLU A 38 6.46 -4.93 -2.95
N MET A 39 6.31 -6.22 -3.25
CA MET A 39 6.36 -7.30 -2.27
C MET A 39 7.71 -8.00 -2.37
N TYR A 40 8.40 -8.16 -1.24
CA TYR A 40 9.69 -8.84 -1.16
C TYR A 40 9.83 -9.60 0.17
N HIS A 41 10.75 -10.55 0.24
CA HIS A 41 11.12 -11.18 1.52
C HIS A 41 12.37 -10.49 2.06
N ASP A 42 12.40 -10.18 3.35
CA ASP A 42 13.63 -9.75 4.00
C ASP A 42 14.60 -10.93 4.21
N GLU A 43 15.80 -10.64 4.71
CA GLU A 43 16.86 -11.64 4.95
C GLU A 43 16.43 -12.71 5.98
N SER A 44 15.43 -12.42 6.81
CA SER A 44 14.86 -13.38 7.77
C SER A 44 13.73 -14.23 7.17
N GLY A 45 13.42 -14.04 5.89
CA GLY A 45 12.33 -14.71 5.20
C GLY A 45 10.95 -14.13 5.52
N HIS A 46 10.86 -12.98 6.21
CA HIS A 46 9.56 -12.35 6.46
C HIS A 46 9.10 -11.55 5.24
N LEU A 47 7.80 -11.66 4.94
CA LEU A 47 7.18 -10.88 3.89
C LEU A 47 7.16 -9.39 4.27
N ARG A 48 7.77 -8.57 3.42
CA ARG A 48 7.83 -7.11 3.53
C ARG A 48 7.21 -6.47 2.31
N PHE A 49 6.77 -5.23 2.52
CA PHE A 49 6.12 -4.42 1.51
C PHE A 49 6.82 -3.09 1.42
N ARG A 50 6.94 -2.53 0.22
CA ARG A 50 7.46 -1.17 -0.02
C ARG A 50 6.49 -0.39 -0.88
N CYS A 51 6.06 0.77 -0.39
CA CYS A 51 5.22 1.71 -1.12
C CYS A 51 6.10 2.73 -1.85
N PHE A 52 5.83 2.99 -3.14
CA PHE A 52 6.65 3.90 -3.96
C PHE A 52 5.87 4.52 -5.12
N GLY A 53 6.50 5.51 -5.78
CA GLY A 53 6.01 6.12 -7.02
C GLY A 53 4.88 7.12 -6.84
N GLU A 54 4.10 7.35 -7.89
CA GLU A 54 3.02 8.33 -7.91
C GLU A 54 1.81 7.85 -8.70
N SER A 55 0.64 8.38 -8.37
CA SER A 55 -0.56 8.24 -9.19
C SER A 55 -0.73 9.45 -10.09
N VAL A 56 -0.45 9.27 -11.39
CA VAL A 56 -0.66 10.30 -12.42
C VAL A 56 -2.15 10.68 -12.51
N SER A 57 -3.03 9.69 -12.40
CA SER A 57 -4.49 9.89 -12.55
C SER A 57 -5.11 10.71 -11.40
N LEU A 58 -4.56 10.59 -10.19
CA LEU A 58 -5.01 11.36 -9.03
C LEU A 58 -4.12 12.58 -8.74
N LYS A 59 -2.96 12.70 -9.42
CA LYS A 59 -1.93 13.71 -9.18
C LYS A 59 -1.47 13.76 -7.72
N ILE A 60 -1.34 12.59 -7.10
CA ILE A 60 -0.86 12.43 -5.72
C ILE A 60 0.32 11.46 -5.70
N VAL A 61 1.27 11.75 -4.82
CA VAL A 61 2.52 11.00 -4.69
C VAL A 61 2.43 10.04 -3.50
N SER A 62 3.12 8.91 -3.60
CA SER A 62 3.33 8.01 -2.48
C SER A 62 4.05 8.72 -1.34
N LYS A 63 3.59 8.55 -0.11
CA LYS A 63 4.38 8.93 1.07
C LYS A 63 5.22 7.74 1.48
N GLU A 64 6.24 7.45 0.68
CA GLU A 64 6.94 6.15 0.68
C GLU A 64 7.24 5.61 2.07
N ARG A 65 7.88 6.42 2.93
CA ARG A 65 8.23 6.03 4.30
C ARG A 65 6.99 5.77 5.16
N GLU A 66 6.08 6.73 5.25
CA GLU A 66 4.89 6.62 6.10
C GLU A 66 3.97 5.48 5.67
N ASP A 67 3.73 5.36 4.37
CA ASP A 67 2.81 4.38 3.80
C ASP A 67 3.39 2.97 3.92
N THR A 68 4.71 2.82 3.72
CA THR A 68 5.43 1.56 3.93
C THR A 68 5.38 1.13 5.40
N GLU A 69 5.69 2.04 6.34
CA GLU A 69 5.65 1.75 7.78
C GLU A 69 4.22 1.34 8.21
N LEU A 70 3.20 2.06 7.72
CA LEU A 70 1.80 1.78 8.04
C LEU A 70 1.34 0.43 7.47
N LEU A 71 1.70 0.11 6.22
CA LEU A 71 1.35 -1.15 5.57
C LEU A 71 1.97 -2.35 6.31
N ASN A 72 3.29 -2.30 6.56
CA ASN A 72 3.98 -3.37 7.28
C ASN A 72 3.43 -3.54 8.70
N LYS A 73 3.11 -2.45 9.42
CA LYS A 73 2.51 -2.53 10.76
C LYS A 73 1.13 -3.20 10.74
N LYS A 74 0.29 -2.91 9.75
CA LYS A 74 -1.03 -3.54 9.63
C LYS A 74 -0.93 -5.03 9.28
N ILE A 75 0.02 -5.40 8.43
CA ILE A 75 0.21 -6.81 8.05
C ILE A 75 0.79 -7.62 9.21
N VAL A 76 1.79 -7.09 9.92
CA VAL A 76 2.30 -7.71 11.15
C VAL A 76 1.19 -7.91 12.17
N LYS A 77 0.29 -6.93 12.35
CA LYS A 77 -0.90 -7.12 13.20
C LYS A 77 -1.79 -8.24 12.68
N LYS A 78 -2.10 -8.28 11.38
CA LYS A 78 -2.99 -9.30 10.81
C LYS A 78 -2.42 -10.71 10.96
N GLU A 79 -1.11 -10.88 10.81
CA GLU A 79 -0.46 -12.18 11.06
C GLU A 79 -0.44 -12.53 12.55
N LEU A 80 -0.15 -11.58 13.45
CA LEU A 80 -0.19 -11.81 14.90
C LEU A 80 -1.57 -12.25 15.41
N TYR A 81 -2.66 -11.75 14.82
CA TYR A 81 -4.03 -12.15 15.18
C TYR A 81 -4.54 -13.39 14.44
N SER A 82 -3.81 -13.91 13.46
CA SER A 82 -4.19 -15.17 12.78
C SER A 82 -3.75 -16.43 13.55
N PHE A 83 -3.13 -16.27 14.71
CA PHE A 83 -2.63 -17.35 15.58
C PHE A 83 -3.41 -17.52 16.90
N PHE A 84 -4.63 -16.97 17.03
CA PHE A 84 -5.52 -17.20 18.18
C PHE A 84 -6.91 -17.64 17.75
#